data_AF-A0A6G0HKM3-F1
#
_entry.id   AF-A0A6G0HKM3-F1
#
_cell.length_a   1.000
_cell.length_b   1.000
_cell.length_c   1.000
_cell.angle_alpha   90.00
_cell.angle_beta   90.00
_cell.angle_gamma   90.00
#
_symmetry.space_group_name_H-M   'P 1'
#
loop_
_entity.id
_entity.type
_entity.pdbx_description
1 polymer ?
#
loop_
_entity_poly.entity_id
_entity_poly.type
_entity_poly.pdbx_seq_one_letter_code
_entity_poly.pdbx_strand_id
1 'polypeptide(L)'
;MGVKTNALLPDGLLSVVHITDDGMSVLKPLKITDSHVVVEVHHLSLFGLVWDLVERLWTKPVNGRVQLFLGPPLQESKKLHVLLLPRNVDLKEVINQQLPYEYIDATPRCRLIKNQSYSLDCPEATKIQPEEEEFDMDFGPNYDPMFEIFLPTNTKTVTVTVQDRTQECVWSREVNLPDSRMAEDRVPAEDRVPAEDRVPAEDRVPAEDRVPAGVRVPAEDRVPAEDRVPAEDRVPAGVRVPAEDRVPAEDRGPADQRLFSVRTEFIGRVSGPVLNQLLDKLLARGIINDHETESVRGKVRAEKARDLIDTVRNKGAEGSSVLIAALCEVDPCLSRELDLS
;
A
#
# COMPACT_ATOMS: atom_id res chain seq x y z
N MET A 1 -43.18 39.10 8.68
CA MET A 1 -42.96 38.89 10.13
C MET A 1 -42.92 37.41 10.39
N GLY A 2 -41.74 36.80 10.46
CA GLY A 2 -41.57 35.39 10.82
C GLY A 2 -41.29 35.29 12.30
N VAL A 3 -42.20 34.68 13.05
CA VAL A 3 -42.03 34.41 14.48
C VAL A 3 -40.97 33.32 14.63
N LYS A 4 -39.73 33.70 14.95
CA LYS A 4 -38.75 32.78 15.52
C LYS A 4 -39.06 32.68 17.01
N THR A 5 -39.68 31.58 17.41
CA THR A 5 -39.73 31.15 18.81
C THR A 5 -38.29 30.79 19.23
N ASN A 6 -37.61 31.71 19.92
CA ASN A 6 -36.42 31.37 20.70
C ASN A 6 -36.88 30.49 21.86
N ALA A 7 -36.77 29.17 21.69
CA ALA A 7 -36.79 28.27 22.83
C ALA A 7 -35.51 28.54 23.62
N LEU A 8 -35.62 29.32 24.69
CA LEU A 8 -34.59 29.40 25.73
C LEU A 8 -34.46 27.98 26.31
N LEU A 9 -33.42 27.25 25.91
CA LEU A 9 -33.05 26.00 26.58
C LEU A 9 -32.72 26.37 28.04
N PRO A 10 -33.40 25.78 29.04
CA PRO A 10 -33.10 26.07 30.44
C PRO A 10 -31.66 25.66 30.75
N ASP A 11 -30.87 26.58 31.31
CA ASP A 11 -29.54 26.30 31.84
C ASP A 11 -29.62 25.06 32.76
N GLY A 12 -28.92 23.98 32.39
CA GLY A 12 -28.70 22.82 33.27
C GLY A 12 -29.21 21.45 32.81
N LEU A 13 -29.71 21.26 31.58
CA LEU A 13 -30.24 19.96 31.13
C LEU A 13 -29.32 19.13 30.21
N LEU A 14 -28.16 19.65 29.81
CA LEU A 14 -27.21 18.92 28.96
C LEU A 14 -25.93 18.59 29.74
N SER A 15 -25.76 17.30 30.02
CA SER A 15 -24.55 16.74 30.62
C SER A 15 -23.73 16.03 29.55
N VAL A 16 -22.44 16.36 29.45
CA VAL A 16 -21.52 15.67 28.54
C VAL A 16 -20.87 14.54 29.30
N VAL A 17 -21.12 13.31 28.85
CA VAL A 17 -20.47 12.13 29.42
C VAL A 17 -19.21 11.84 28.61
N HIS A 18 -18.09 11.69 29.30
CA HIS A 18 -16.82 11.24 28.77
C HIS A 18 -16.53 9.82 29.26
N ILE A 19 -16.45 8.89 28.31
CA ILE A 19 -16.20 7.47 28.58
C ILE A 19 -14.78 7.16 28.10
N THR A 20 -13.93 6.72 29.03
CA THR A 20 -12.55 6.28 28.80
C THR A 20 -12.39 4.83 29.25
N ASP A 21 -11.25 4.21 28.91
CA ASP A 21 -10.92 2.86 29.38
C ASP A 21 -10.85 2.77 30.92
N ASP A 22 -10.56 3.89 31.60
CA ASP A 22 -10.55 4.03 33.06
C ASP A 22 -11.94 4.29 33.69
N GLY A 23 -13.01 4.37 32.88
CA GLY A 23 -14.39 4.56 33.35
C GLY A 23 -15.12 5.76 32.76
N MET A 24 -16.29 6.07 33.34
CA MET A 24 -17.22 7.11 32.88
C MET A 24 -17.15 8.34 33.79
N SER A 25 -16.98 9.53 33.20
CA SER A 25 -16.93 10.81 33.90
C SER A 25 -17.89 11.82 33.27
N VAL A 26 -18.45 12.73 34.07
CA VAL A 26 -19.35 13.79 33.57
C VAL A 26 -18.57 15.10 33.49
N LEU A 27 -18.43 15.63 32.27
CA LEU A 27 -17.75 16.89 31.99
C LEU A 27 -18.73 18.05 32.09
N LYS A 28 -18.24 19.18 32.62
CA LYS A 28 -18.97 20.45 32.64
C LYS A 28 -18.78 21.19 31.31
N PRO A 29 -19.86 21.49 30.57
CA PRO A 29 -19.77 22.33 29.38
C PRO A 29 -19.29 23.74 29.70
N LEU A 30 -18.35 24.25 28.90
CA LEU A 30 -17.93 25.65 28.92
C LEU A 30 -18.91 26.55 28.17
N LYS A 31 -19.53 26.02 27.09
CA LYS A 31 -20.52 26.74 26.29
C LYS A 31 -21.48 25.77 25.64
N ILE A 32 -22.77 26.06 25.73
CA ILE A 32 -23.83 25.32 25.03
C ILE A 32 -24.48 26.26 24.03
N THR A 33 -24.63 25.79 22.79
CA THR A 33 -25.38 26.48 21.73
C THR A 33 -26.40 25.50 21.15
N ASP A 34 -27.31 26.00 20.31
CA ASP A 34 -28.32 25.17 19.65
C ASP A 34 -27.73 24.06 18.74
N SER A 35 -26.44 24.17 18.37
CA SER A 35 -25.77 23.21 17.48
C SER A 35 -24.63 22.43 18.14
N HIS A 36 -23.90 23.02 19.07
CA HIS A 36 -22.68 22.40 19.62
C HIS A 36 -22.49 22.73 21.10
N VAL A 37 -21.85 21.79 21.80
CA VAL A 37 -21.43 21.89 23.19
C VAL A 37 -19.91 21.88 23.25
N VAL A 38 -19.32 22.91 23.87
CA VAL A 38 -17.88 23.04 24.05
C VAL A 38 -17.52 22.54 25.45
N VAL A 39 -16.60 21.57 25.54
CA VAL A 39 -16.05 21.04 26.79
C VAL A 39 -14.53 21.13 26.76
N GLU A 40 -13.92 21.35 27.91
CA GLU A 40 -12.47 21.32 28.09
C GLU A 40 -12.08 19.99 28.72
N VAL A 41 -11.22 19.23 28.04
CA VAL A 41 -10.75 17.93 28.54
C VAL A 41 -9.23 17.96 28.63
N HIS A 42 -8.73 18.13 29.85
CA HIS A 42 -7.28 18.22 30.14
C HIS A 42 -6.53 16.89 30.01
N HIS A 43 -7.23 15.80 29.66
CA HIS A 43 -6.70 14.44 29.56
C HIS A 43 -6.96 13.79 28.20
N LEU A 44 -7.61 14.49 27.26
CA LEU A 44 -7.68 13.97 25.89
C LEU A 44 -6.28 14.02 25.29
N SER A 45 -5.70 12.82 25.21
CA SER A 45 -5.00 12.25 24.06
C SER A 45 -4.15 13.23 23.25
N LEU A 46 -2.90 12.81 23.02
CA LEU A 46 -1.98 13.39 22.04
C LEU A 46 -2.63 13.73 20.69
N PHE A 47 -3.81 13.22 20.34
CA PHE A 47 -4.60 13.52 19.13
C PHE A 47 -4.61 14.99 18.66
N GLY A 48 -4.71 15.98 19.56
CA GLY A 48 -4.68 17.41 19.17
C GLY A 48 -3.29 17.94 18.78
N LEU A 49 -2.24 17.45 19.43
CA LEU A 49 -0.83 17.74 19.08
C LEU A 49 -0.37 16.87 17.90
N VAL A 50 -0.92 15.66 17.79
CA VAL A 50 -0.67 14.71 16.71
C VAL A 50 -1.22 15.25 15.40
N TRP A 51 -2.38 15.92 15.36
CA TRP A 51 -2.85 16.49 14.09
C TRP A 51 -1.92 17.60 13.55
N ASP A 52 -1.45 18.52 14.40
CA ASP A 52 -0.47 19.56 14.02
C ASP A 52 0.91 18.96 13.66
N LEU A 53 1.36 17.94 14.39
CA LEU A 53 2.55 17.15 14.05
C LEU A 53 2.37 16.39 12.73
N VAL A 54 1.17 15.84 12.48
CA VAL A 54 0.80 15.15 11.25
C VAL A 54 0.80 16.16 10.11
N GLU A 55 0.11 17.30 10.19
CA GLU A 55 0.17 18.34 9.15
C GLU A 55 1.60 18.79 8.84
N ARG A 56 2.45 19.01 9.86
CA ARG A 56 3.89 19.28 9.66
C ARG A 56 4.62 18.12 8.97
N LEU A 57 4.24 16.87 9.23
CA LEU A 57 4.76 15.68 8.53
C LEU A 57 4.29 15.62 7.05
N TRP A 58 3.08 16.06 6.73
CA TRP A 58 2.59 16.13 5.34
C TRP A 58 3.27 17.24 4.52
N THR A 59 3.88 18.24 5.17
CA THR A 59 4.74 19.25 4.50
C THR A 59 6.19 18.80 4.28
N LYS A 60 6.58 17.61 4.76
CA LYS A 60 7.94 17.11 4.55
C LYS A 60 8.16 16.75 3.08
N PRO A 61 9.32 17.11 2.49
CA PRO A 61 9.66 16.65 1.16
C PRO A 61 9.78 15.13 1.10
N VAL A 62 9.13 14.51 0.14
CA VAL A 62 9.20 13.09 -0.20
C VAL A 62 10.22 12.86 -1.31
N ASN A 63 10.88 11.71 -1.31
CA ASN A 63 11.71 11.36 -2.46
C ASN A 63 10.81 11.06 -3.66
N GLY A 64 10.95 11.87 -4.70
CA GLY A 64 10.20 11.76 -5.94
C GLY A 64 11.06 11.25 -7.11
N ARG A 65 10.37 10.95 -8.20
CA ARG A 65 10.93 10.66 -9.52
C ARG A 65 10.13 11.40 -10.58
N VAL A 66 10.82 11.88 -11.61
CA VAL A 66 10.22 12.45 -12.81
C VAL A 66 10.29 11.39 -13.89
N GLN A 67 9.14 11.00 -14.44
CA GLN A 67 9.03 10.01 -15.52
C GLN A 67 8.57 10.68 -16.80
N LEU A 68 9.26 10.38 -17.90
CA LEU A 68 8.97 10.95 -19.21
C LEU A 68 8.47 9.87 -20.15
N PHE A 69 7.36 10.14 -20.84
CA PHE A 69 6.75 9.21 -21.78
C PHE A 69 6.46 9.93 -23.09
N LEU A 70 7.04 9.45 -24.19
CA LEU A 70 6.86 10.02 -25.52
C LEU A 70 5.69 9.34 -26.22
N GLY A 71 4.72 10.14 -26.64
CA GLY A 71 3.56 9.66 -27.37
C GLY A 71 3.91 9.17 -28.77
N PRO A 72 3.03 8.38 -29.39
CA PRO A 72 3.19 8.00 -30.79
C PRO A 72 3.28 9.25 -31.66
N PRO A 73 4.00 9.18 -32.80
CA PRO A 73 4.22 10.34 -33.64
C PRO A 73 2.89 10.89 -34.18
N LEU A 74 2.55 12.12 -33.78
CA LEU A 74 1.43 12.85 -34.37
C LEU A 74 1.93 13.56 -35.64
N GLN A 75 1.04 13.79 -36.60
CA GLN A 75 1.40 14.40 -37.89
C GLN A 75 2.04 15.79 -37.75
N GLU A 76 1.71 16.54 -36.68
CA GLU A 76 2.07 17.95 -36.55
C GLU A 76 2.90 18.29 -35.29
N SER A 77 3.07 17.35 -34.35
CA SER A 77 3.88 17.58 -33.13
C SER A 77 4.31 16.28 -32.45
N LYS A 78 5.33 16.35 -31.60
CA LYS A 78 5.62 15.31 -30.61
C LYS A 78 4.92 15.66 -29.30
N LYS A 79 4.33 14.69 -28.62
CA LYS A 79 3.69 14.88 -27.31
C LYS A 79 4.48 14.11 -26.25
N LEU A 80 4.90 14.78 -25.18
CA LEU A 80 5.62 14.20 -24.06
C LEU A 80 4.76 14.33 -22.80
N HIS A 81 4.46 13.20 -22.16
CA HIS A 81 3.84 13.14 -20.85
C HIS A 81 4.92 13.19 -19.77
N VAL A 82 4.69 14.01 -18.74
CA VAL A 82 5.56 14.14 -17.58
C VAL A 82 4.77 13.75 -16.33
N LEU A 83 5.25 12.73 -15.63
CA LEU A 83 4.67 12.28 -14.37
C LEU A 83 5.63 12.56 -13.22
N LEU A 84 5.13 13.25 -12.19
CA LEU A 84 5.82 13.38 -10.91
C LEU A 84 5.26 12.31 -9.98
N LEU A 85 6.11 11.37 -9.52
CA LEU A 85 5.65 10.23 -8.72
C LEU A 85 6.52 10.00 -7.48
N PRO A 86 5.94 9.53 -6.36
CA PRO A 86 6.71 9.05 -5.22
C PRO A 86 7.68 7.92 -5.58
N ARG A 87 8.82 7.86 -4.88
CA ARG A 87 9.89 6.89 -5.19
C ARG A 87 9.46 5.43 -5.06
N ASN A 88 8.49 5.09 -4.24
CA ASN A 88 8.08 3.71 -3.98
C ASN A 88 6.94 3.21 -4.88
N VAL A 89 6.52 4.00 -5.87
CA VAL A 89 5.67 3.55 -6.97
C VAL A 89 6.45 2.57 -7.88
N ASP A 90 5.80 1.48 -8.29
CA ASP A 90 6.41 0.49 -9.19
C ASP A 90 6.43 1.02 -10.63
N LEU A 91 7.63 1.22 -11.16
CA LEU A 91 7.83 1.77 -12.50
C LEU A 91 7.24 0.87 -13.59
N LYS A 92 7.25 -0.46 -13.39
CA LYS A 92 6.69 -1.38 -14.40
C LYS A 92 5.18 -1.20 -14.54
N GLU A 93 4.50 -0.96 -13.42
CA GLU A 93 3.07 -0.70 -13.40
C GLU A 93 2.75 0.60 -14.17
N VAL A 94 3.49 1.67 -13.89
CA VAL A 94 3.34 2.96 -14.58
C VAL A 94 3.59 2.83 -16.07
N ILE A 95 4.68 2.16 -16.48
CA ILE A 95 5.00 1.96 -17.90
C ILE A 95 3.88 1.22 -18.63
N ASN A 96 3.34 0.16 -18.03
CA ASN A 96 2.27 -0.62 -18.64
C ASN A 96 0.97 0.18 -18.81
N GLN A 97 0.67 1.10 -17.89
CA GLN A 97 -0.53 1.95 -17.97
C GLN A 97 -0.42 3.08 -18.98
N GLN A 98 0.80 3.59 -19.21
CA GLN A 98 1.04 4.68 -20.16
C GLN A 98 1.13 4.20 -21.61
N LEU A 99 1.00 2.90 -21.89
CA LEU A 99 0.95 2.39 -23.27
C LEU A 99 -0.17 3.08 -24.06
N PRO A 100 0.09 3.51 -25.32
CA PRO A 100 1.22 3.14 -26.18
C PRO A 100 2.44 4.08 -26.13
N TYR A 101 2.61 4.90 -25.09
CA TYR A 101 3.74 5.83 -25.00
C TYR A 101 5.07 5.09 -24.73
N GLU A 102 6.16 5.59 -25.29
CA GLU A 102 7.51 5.08 -25.09
C GLU A 102 8.15 5.74 -23.86
N TYR A 103 8.63 4.91 -22.92
CA TYR A 103 9.31 5.38 -21.72
C TYR A 103 10.72 5.89 -22.03
N ILE A 104 11.03 7.11 -21.58
CA ILE A 104 12.36 7.72 -21.69
C ILE A 104 13.02 7.74 -20.31
N ASP A 105 14.10 6.98 -20.14
CA ASP A 105 14.86 6.98 -18.89
C ASP A 105 15.62 8.30 -18.72
N ALA A 106 15.11 9.13 -17.81
CA ALA A 106 15.68 10.44 -17.49
C ALA A 106 16.35 10.46 -16.11
N THR A 107 16.41 9.35 -15.37
CA THR A 107 16.38 9.38 -13.89
C THR A 107 17.64 9.99 -13.23
N PRO A 108 17.51 11.15 -12.54
CA PRO A 108 17.90 11.22 -11.12
C PRO A 108 16.73 11.60 -10.19
N ARG A 109 16.94 11.43 -8.87
CA ARG A 109 15.94 11.63 -7.79
C ARG A 109 15.68 13.11 -7.54
N CYS A 110 14.44 13.47 -7.22
CA CYS A 110 14.06 14.81 -6.77
C CYS A 110 13.37 14.76 -5.39
N ARG A 111 13.09 15.92 -4.81
CA ARG A 111 12.29 16.05 -3.59
C ARG A 111 11.02 16.81 -3.91
N LEU A 112 9.87 16.17 -3.69
CA LEU A 112 8.55 16.74 -3.95
C LEU A 112 7.81 16.94 -2.64
N ILE A 113 6.91 17.89 -2.55
CA ILE A 113 6.12 18.20 -1.35
C ILE A 113 4.66 18.05 -1.73
N LYS A 114 3.92 17.28 -0.92
CA LYS A 114 2.48 17.08 -1.17
C LYS A 114 1.71 18.40 -1.04
N ASN A 115 0.71 18.57 -1.90
CA ASN A 115 -0.14 19.74 -2.00
C ASN A 115 0.62 21.02 -2.41
N GLN A 116 1.82 20.87 -2.95
CA GLN A 116 2.57 21.97 -3.53
C GLN A 116 2.37 21.99 -5.04
N SER A 117 2.15 23.19 -5.59
CA SER A 117 2.10 23.41 -7.02
C SER A 117 3.51 23.41 -7.63
N TYR A 118 3.63 22.72 -8.75
CA TYR A 118 4.81 22.66 -9.59
C TYR A 118 4.49 23.17 -11.00
N SER A 119 5.50 23.66 -11.70
CA SER A 119 5.44 24.04 -13.10
C SER A 119 6.57 23.35 -13.87
N LEU A 120 6.44 23.33 -15.21
CA LEU A 120 7.51 22.89 -16.09
C LEU A 120 8.07 24.06 -16.89
N ASP A 121 9.40 24.09 -16.99
CA ASP A 121 10.13 24.90 -17.95
C ASP A 121 10.77 23.97 -19.00
N CYS A 122 10.50 24.25 -20.26
CA CYS A 122 10.98 23.48 -21.40
C CYS A 122 11.14 24.42 -22.59
N PRO A 123 12.35 24.96 -22.84
CA PRO A 123 12.59 25.98 -23.87
C PRO A 123 12.21 25.55 -25.29
N GLU A 124 12.30 24.25 -25.58
CA GLU A 124 11.96 23.67 -26.89
C GLU A 124 10.47 23.42 -27.09
N ALA A 125 9.64 23.63 -26.05
CA ALA A 125 8.21 23.40 -26.09
C ALA A 125 7.47 24.49 -26.88
N THR A 126 6.55 24.06 -27.73
CA THR A 126 5.55 24.96 -28.34
C THR A 126 4.44 25.29 -27.34
N LYS A 127 4.09 24.32 -26.49
CA LYS A 127 3.05 24.45 -25.47
C LYS A 127 3.31 23.48 -24.33
N ILE A 128 3.02 23.91 -23.10
CA ILE A 128 2.98 23.08 -21.90
C ILE A 128 1.58 23.24 -21.30
N GLN A 129 0.97 22.14 -20.85
CA GLN A 129 -0.29 22.20 -20.10
C GLN A 129 -0.37 21.12 -19.02
N PRO A 130 -1.01 21.41 -17.88
CA PRO A 130 -1.37 22.76 -17.42
C PRO A 130 -0.12 23.63 -17.14
N GLU A 131 -0.32 24.93 -16.86
CA GLU A 131 0.81 25.82 -16.51
C GLU A 131 1.42 25.45 -15.16
N GLU A 132 0.55 25.10 -14.20
CA GLU A 132 0.90 24.64 -12.87
C GLU A 132 -0.05 23.51 -12.47
N GLU A 133 0.44 22.54 -11.71
CA GLU A 133 -0.38 21.47 -11.14
C GLU A 133 0.07 21.15 -9.71
N GLU A 134 -0.87 20.78 -8.85
CA GLU A 134 -0.62 20.40 -7.46
C GLU A 134 -0.15 18.94 -7.39
N PHE A 135 0.98 18.69 -6.75
CA PHE A 135 1.49 17.34 -6.57
C PHE A 135 0.75 16.62 -5.44
N ASP A 136 0.06 15.53 -5.78
CA ASP A 136 -0.45 14.56 -4.82
C ASP A 136 0.46 13.31 -4.75
N MET A 137 0.44 12.65 -3.59
CA MET A 137 1.11 11.37 -3.39
C MET A 137 0.25 10.23 -3.94
N ASP A 138 0.17 10.13 -5.25
CA ASP A 138 -0.54 9.04 -5.91
C ASP A 138 0.32 7.77 -5.97
N PHE A 139 -0.21 6.70 -5.37
CA PHE A 139 0.39 5.36 -5.35
C PHE A 139 -0.40 4.38 -6.21
N GLY A 140 -1.12 4.90 -7.21
CA GLY A 140 -1.89 4.14 -8.17
C GLY A 140 -3.25 3.65 -7.64
N PRO A 141 -3.94 2.80 -8.43
CA PRO A 141 -3.45 2.18 -9.67
C PRO A 141 -3.70 3.04 -10.91
N ASN A 142 -4.16 4.27 -10.83
CA ASN A 142 -4.31 5.15 -12.01
C ASN A 142 -3.24 6.23 -11.92
N TYR A 143 -2.28 6.24 -12.85
CA TYR A 143 -1.23 7.25 -12.90
C TYR A 143 -1.47 8.17 -14.10
N ASP A 144 -2.10 9.31 -13.87
CA ASP A 144 -2.35 10.31 -14.91
C ASP A 144 -1.13 11.21 -15.14
N PRO A 145 -0.87 11.67 -16.38
CA PRO A 145 0.20 12.63 -16.65
C PRO A 145 -0.12 13.98 -16.01
N MET A 146 0.80 14.46 -15.17
CA MET A 146 0.67 15.74 -14.48
C MET A 146 0.99 16.92 -15.42
N PHE A 147 1.74 16.68 -16.49
CA PHE A 147 1.92 17.68 -17.54
C PHE A 147 2.04 17.03 -18.91
N GLU A 148 1.65 17.80 -19.92
CA GLU A 148 1.80 17.49 -21.31
C GLU A 148 2.63 18.58 -21.99
N ILE A 149 3.76 18.18 -22.57
CA ILE A 149 4.62 19.05 -23.37
C ILE A 149 4.40 18.74 -24.84
N PHE A 150 4.08 19.75 -25.63
CA PHE A 150 3.97 19.68 -27.08
C PHE A 150 5.22 20.27 -27.71
N LEU A 151 5.88 19.47 -28.54
CA LEU A 151 7.17 19.79 -29.14
C LEU A 151 7.03 19.78 -30.68
N PRO A 152 7.85 20.58 -31.39
CA PRO A 152 7.99 20.46 -32.84
C PRO A 152 8.39 19.04 -33.28
N THR A 153 7.96 18.62 -34.47
CA THR A 153 8.22 17.26 -35.00
C THR A 153 9.70 16.97 -35.23
N ASN A 154 10.52 18.01 -35.46
CA ASN A 154 11.95 17.91 -35.70
C ASN A 154 12.81 17.95 -34.43
N THR A 155 12.20 18.07 -33.24
CA THR A 155 12.93 18.13 -31.97
C THR A 155 13.62 16.80 -31.68
N LYS A 156 14.95 16.85 -31.50
CA LYS A 156 15.80 15.69 -31.21
C LYS A 156 16.20 15.59 -29.75
N THR A 157 16.38 16.74 -29.12
CA THR A 157 16.82 16.85 -27.73
C THR A 157 15.94 17.90 -27.07
N VAL A 158 15.57 17.65 -25.82
CA VAL A 158 14.71 18.52 -25.04
C VAL A 158 15.23 18.63 -23.62
N THR A 159 15.18 19.83 -23.05
CA THR A 159 15.51 20.07 -21.65
C THR A 159 14.23 20.25 -20.87
N VAL A 160 13.94 19.33 -19.95
CA VAL A 160 12.77 19.41 -19.07
C VAL A 160 13.23 19.81 -17.68
N THR A 161 12.67 20.90 -17.16
CA THR A 161 12.93 21.41 -15.82
C THR A 161 11.64 21.46 -15.03
N VAL A 162 11.62 20.88 -13.84
CA VAL A 162 10.53 20.98 -12.86
C VAL A 162 10.87 22.08 -11.88
N GLN A 163 9.98 23.03 -11.74
CA GLN A 163 10.12 24.16 -10.84
C GLN A 163 9.03 24.13 -9.78
N ASP A 164 9.36 24.65 -8.60
CA ASP A 164 8.37 24.84 -7.55
C ASP A 164 7.63 26.18 -7.69
N ARG A 165 6.63 26.45 -6.84
CA ARG A 165 5.91 27.73 -6.80
C ARG A 165 6.77 29.00 -6.64
N THR A 166 8.04 28.86 -6.21
CA THR A 166 9.00 29.97 -6.09
C THR A 166 9.87 30.12 -7.33
N GLN A 167 9.62 29.31 -8.37
CA GLN A 167 10.41 29.20 -9.59
C GLN A 167 11.83 28.64 -9.33
N GLU A 168 12.04 27.95 -8.21
CA GLU A 168 13.29 27.26 -7.92
C GLU A 168 13.32 25.90 -8.65
N CYS A 169 14.45 25.60 -9.29
CA CYS A 169 14.64 24.34 -9.99
C CYS A 169 14.74 23.17 -9.01
N VAL A 170 13.74 22.28 -9.03
CA VAL A 170 13.70 21.05 -8.21
C VAL A 170 14.32 19.86 -8.94
N TRP A 171 14.23 19.86 -10.27
CA TRP A 171 14.80 18.83 -11.13
C TRP A 171 15.01 19.38 -12.54
N SER A 172 16.10 19.02 -13.22
CA SER A 172 16.34 19.40 -14.61
C SER A 172 17.12 18.32 -15.34
N ARG A 173 16.71 17.99 -16.57
CA ARG A 173 17.37 16.99 -17.39
C ARG A 173 17.22 17.26 -18.88
N GLU A 174 18.32 17.11 -19.59
CA GLU A 174 18.34 17.00 -21.05
C GLU A 174 18.13 15.53 -21.47
N VAL A 175 17.19 15.28 -22.38
CA VAL A 175 16.88 13.95 -22.89
C VAL A 175 16.81 13.93 -24.42
N ASN A 176 17.21 12.81 -25.01
CA ASN A 176 17.11 12.59 -26.45
C ASN A 176 15.79 11.93 -26.80
N LEU A 177 15.11 12.46 -27.81
CA LEU A 177 13.86 11.95 -28.35
C LEU A 177 14.14 11.09 -29.57
N PRO A 178 13.59 9.86 -29.66
CA PRO A 178 13.74 9.03 -30.85
C PRO A 178 13.16 9.74 -32.09
N ASP A 179 13.79 9.47 -33.23
CA ASP A 179 13.38 10.02 -34.52
C ASP A 179 12.09 9.33 -34.99
N SER A 180 11.06 10.15 -35.27
CA SER A 180 9.75 9.69 -35.75
C SER A 180 9.80 8.87 -37.04
N ARG A 181 10.90 8.95 -37.79
CA ARG A 181 11.09 8.29 -39.10
C ARG A 181 11.49 6.81 -38.98
N MET A 182 11.78 6.31 -37.77
CA MET A 182 12.19 4.92 -37.55
C MET A 182 11.04 3.98 -37.17
N ALA A 183 9.81 4.48 -37.04
CA ALA A 183 8.65 3.67 -36.67
C ALA A 183 8.05 2.87 -37.84
N GLU A 184 8.35 3.23 -39.11
CA GLU A 184 7.79 2.55 -40.29
C GLU A 184 8.65 1.39 -40.82
N ASP A 185 9.90 1.21 -40.36
CA ASP A 185 10.82 0.19 -40.90
C ASP A 185 10.94 -1.07 -40.02
N ARG A 186 10.13 -1.17 -38.97
CA ARG A 186 9.94 -2.42 -38.22
C ARG A 186 8.69 -3.13 -38.70
N VAL A 187 8.74 -3.62 -39.94
CA VAL A 187 7.93 -4.76 -40.33
C VAL A 187 8.33 -5.91 -39.39
N PRO A 188 7.43 -6.50 -38.60
CA PRO A 188 7.74 -7.76 -37.95
C PRO A 188 8.05 -8.74 -39.08
N ALA A 189 9.17 -9.46 -38.99
CA ALA A 189 9.42 -10.60 -39.86
C ALA A 189 8.39 -11.71 -39.53
N GLU A 190 7.16 -11.55 -40.03
CA GLU A 190 6.22 -12.63 -40.28
C GLU A 190 6.70 -13.36 -41.53
N ASP A 191 7.61 -14.32 -41.31
CA ASP A 191 7.92 -15.43 -42.23
C ASP A 191 8.90 -16.33 -41.45
N ARG A 192 8.68 -17.61 -41.13
CA ARG A 192 7.98 -18.67 -41.85
C ARG A 192 7.67 -19.83 -40.89
N VAL A 193 6.48 -20.38 -41.00
CA VAL A 193 6.27 -21.82 -40.79
C VAL A 193 7.01 -22.60 -41.90
N PRO A 194 7.67 -23.70 -41.56
CA PRO A 194 7.63 -24.85 -42.46
C PRO A 194 7.20 -26.13 -41.74
N ALA A 195 6.02 -26.59 -42.16
CA ALA A 195 5.64 -27.96 -42.49
C ALA A 195 6.31 -29.14 -41.76
N GLU A 196 5.44 -29.91 -41.09
CA GLU A 196 5.39 -31.38 -41.11
C GLU A 196 6.03 -32.00 -42.37
N ASP A 197 7.00 -32.90 -42.22
CA ASP A 197 6.91 -34.23 -42.84
C ASP A 197 8.02 -35.21 -42.36
N ARG A 198 7.57 -36.41 -41.95
CA ARG A 198 8.19 -37.76 -42.08
C ARG A 198 9.20 -38.28 -41.05
N VAL A 199 8.69 -39.27 -40.30
CA VAL A 199 9.39 -40.47 -39.80
C VAL A 199 10.17 -41.22 -40.91
N PRO A 200 11.26 -41.92 -40.54
CA PRO A 200 11.12 -43.38 -40.47
C PRO A 200 11.88 -44.06 -39.30
N ALA A 201 11.14 -44.97 -38.65
CA ALA A 201 11.42 -46.38 -38.35
C ALA A 201 12.78 -46.87 -37.79
N GLU A 202 12.64 -47.54 -36.64
CA GLU A 202 13.20 -48.86 -36.26
C GLU A 202 14.73 -49.01 -36.03
N ASP A 203 15.13 -49.28 -34.78
CA ASP A 203 15.69 -50.61 -34.47
C ASP A 203 15.76 -50.88 -32.93
N ARG A 204 14.95 -51.86 -32.51
CA ARG A 204 15.24 -52.93 -31.52
C ARG A 204 15.21 -52.68 -29.99
N VAL A 205 14.07 -53.05 -29.41
CA VAL A 205 13.93 -53.91 -28.21
C VAL A 205 14.27 -55.39 -28.57
N PRO A 206 14.45 -56.38 -27.65
CA PRO A 206 13.85 -56.47 -26.30
C PRO A 206 14.66 -57.21 -25.20
N ALA A 207 14.16 -57.14 -23.95
CA ALA A 207 13.84 -58.34 -23.17
C ALA A 207 13.13 -57.95 -21.86
N GLU A 208 11.81 -58.14 -21.83
CA GLU A 208 11.06 -58.53 -20.63
C GLU A 208 10.92 -60.05 -20.71
N ASP A 209 11.22 -60.81 -19.65
CA ASP A 209 10.34 -61.91 -19.23
C ASP A 209 10.70 -62.53 -17.85
N ARG A 210 9.64 -62.85 -17.10
CA ARG A 210 9.48 -63.88 -16.04
C ARG A 210 9.58 -63.52 -14.54
N VAL A 211 8.39 -63.30 -13.99
CA VAL A 211 7.87 -63.78 -12.67
C VAL A 211 7.36 -65.25 -12.80
N PRO A 212 6.84 -65.98 -11.77
CA PRO A 212 6.96 -65.94 -10.29
C PRO A 212 7.03 -67.36 -9.61
N ALA A 213 7.02 -67.41 -8.26
CA ALA A 213 6.04 -68.12 -7.39
C ALA A 213 6.57 -69.06 -6.27
N GLY A 214 5.95 -68.92 -5.08
CA GLY A 214 5.65 -70.01 -4.14
C GLY A 214 6.27 -69.88 -2.73
N VAL A 215 5.64 -70.19 -1.59
CA VAL A 215 4.33 -70.78 -1.23
C VAL A 215 4.07 -70.51 0.29
N ARG A 216 2.83 -70.08 0.58
CA ARG A 216 1.89 -70.26 1.73
C ARG A 216 2.30 -70.70 3.16
N VAL A 217 1.62 -70.02 4.10
CA VAL A 217 1.26 -70.19 5.55
C VAL A 217 0.69 -71.57 5.98
N PRO A 218 0.67 -71.97 7.28
CA PRO A 218 -0.39 -71.63 8.30
C PRO A 218 0.14 -71.60 9.78
N ALA A 219 -0.59 -71.42 10.89
CA ALA A 219 -1.80 -70.70 11.32
C ALA A 219 -1.87 -70.79 12.87
N GLU A 220 -2.64 -69.88 13.49
CA GLU A 220 -3.35 -69.93 14.80
C GLU A 220 -2.57 -70.02 16.14
N ASP A 221 -2.88 -69.16 17.12
CA ASP A 221 -3.94 -69.45 18.10
C ASP A 221 -4.27 -68.25 19.03
N ARG A 222 -5.59 -67.99 19.14
CA ARG A 222 -6.41 -67.61 20.30
C ARG A 222 -6.23 -66.31 21.13
N VAL A 223 -7.36 -65.59 21.18
CA VAL A 223 -7.88 -64.71 22.24
C VAL A 223 -8.30 -65.51 23.50
N PRO A 224 -8.46 -64.85 24.66
CA PRO A 224 -9.84 -64.61 25.10
C PRO A 224 -10.11 -63.18 25.61
N ALA A 225 -11.42 -62.93 25.74
CA ALA A 225 -12.08 -61.65 25.91
C ALA A 225 -12.38 -61.27 27.38
N GLU A 226 -12.99 -60.08 27.49
CA GLU A 226 -13.82 -59.55 28.60
C GLU A 226 -13.05 -58.86 29.75
N ASP A 227 -13.23 -57.54 29.91
CA ASP A 227 -14.23 -57.09 30.90
C ASP A 227 -14.67 -55.61 30.71
N ARG A 228 -15.96 -55.50 30.44
CA ARG A 228 -16.99 -54.53 30.84
C ARG A 228 -16.60 -53.12 31.34
N VAL A 229 -17.24 -52.15 30.68
CA VAL A 229 -17.66 -50.85 31.25
C VAL A 229 -18.57 -51.02 32.48
N PRO A 230 -18.54 -50.04 33.40
CA PRO A 230 -19.78 -49.46 33.89
C PRO A 230 -19.82 -47.94 33.68
N ALA A 231 -21.01 -47.49 33.30
CA ALA A 231 -21.40 -46.10 33.25
C ALA A 231 -21.85 -45.58 34.64
N GLU A 232 -21.93 -44.25 34.73
CA GLU A 232 -22.65 -43.41 35.71
C GLU A 232 -22.02 -43.25 37.12
N ASP A 233 -21.51 -42.05 37.41
CA ASP A 233 -22.06 -41.27 38.53
C ASP A 233 -21.82 -39.75 38.40
N ARG A 234 -22.93 -39.05 38.17
CA ARG A 234 -23.39 -37.74 38.68
C ARG A 234 -22.37 -36.61 38.97
N VAL A 235 -22.66 -35.48 38.30
CA VAL A 235 -22.39 -34.09 38.71
C VAL A 235 -22.62 -33.82 40.20
N PRO A 236 -21.79 -32.92 40.78
CA PRO A 236 -22.33 -31.81 41.55
C PRO A 236 -21.96 -30.47 40.92
N ALA A 237 -22.98 -29.62 40.84
CA ALA A 237 -22.87 -28.22 40.47
C ALA A 237 -22.00 -27.44 41.47
N GLY A 238 -21.28 -26.45 40.96
CA GLY A 238 -20.97 -25.24 41.72
C GLY A 238 -19.49 -24.97 42.00
N VAL A 239 -18.75 -24.54 40.97
CA VAL A 239 -17.74 -23.50 41.17
C VAL A 239 -17.97 -22.44 40.11
N ARG A 240 -18.36 -21.25 40.57
CA ARG A 240 -18.54 -20.07 39.74
C ARG A 240 -17.20 -19.75 39.08
N VAL A 241 -17.16 -19.77 37.75
CA VAL A 241 -16.06 -19.19 36.97
C VAL A 241 -16.12 -17.67 37.20
N PRO A 242 -15.07 -17.01 37.73
CA PRO A 242 -15.00 -15.56 37.65
C PRO A 242 -14.91 -15.20 36.17
N ALA A 243 -15.78 -14.27 35.76
CA ALA A 243 -15.73 -13.67 34.43
C ALA A 243 -14.35 -13.05 34.21
N GLU A 244 -13.78 -13.41 33.06
CA GLU A 244 -12.70 -12.76 32.31
C GLU A 244 -11.99 -11.62 33.05
N ASP A 245 -10.93 -12.01 33.75
CA ASP A 245 -9.81 -11.14 34.06
C ASP A 245 -9.21 -10.73 32.70
N ARG A 246 -9.59 -9.55 32.21
CA ARG A 246 -8.96 -8.97 31.02
C ARG A 246 -7.47 -8.87 31.31
N VAL A 247 -6.69 -9.56 30.49
CA VAL A 247 -5.23 -9.54 30.54
C VAL A 247 -4.78 -8.08 30.68
N PRO A 248 -3.98 -7.74 31.72
CA PRO A 248 -3.44 -6.39 31.87
C PRO A 248 -2.72 -6.00 30.59
N ALA A 249 -2.82 -4.73 30.20
CA ALA A 249 -2.11 -4.17 29.05
C ALA A 249 -0.65 -4.64 29.07
N GLU A 250 -0.30 -5.55 28.17
CA GLU A 250 1.09 -5.94 27.97
C GLU A 250 1.86 -4.66 27.64
N ASP A 251 2.99 -4.51 28.31
CA ASP A 251 3.97 -3.44 28.12
C ASP A 251 4.26 -3.28 26.62
N ARG A 252 3.55 -2.33 25.98
CA ARG A 252 3.70 -2.04 24.55
C ARG A 252 5.14 -1.63 24.31
N GLY A 253 5.94 -2.56 23.80
CA GLY A 253 7.36 -2.33 23.58
C GLY A 253 7.61 -1.15 22.63
N PRO A 254 8.87 -0.69 22.51
CA PRO A 254 9.21 0.49 21.71
C PRO A 254 8.77 0.38 20.24
N ALA A 255 8.67 -0.84 19.69
CA ALA A 255 8.22 -1.07 18.32
C ALA A 255 6.74 -0.71 18.09
N ASP A 256 5.84 -1.04 19.03
CA ASP A 256 4.41 -0.74 18.91
C ASP A 256 4.15 0.77 18.94
N GLN A 257 4.90 1.48 19.80
CA GLN A 257 4.85 2.93 19.93
C GLN A 257 5.32 3.62 18.64
N ARG A 258 6.39 3.09 18.02
CA ARG A 258 6.90 3.60 16.74
C ARG A 258 5.89 3.40 15.62
N LEU A 259 5.33 2.19 15.47
CA LEU A 259 4.30 1.93 14.46
C LEU A 259 3.03 2.76 14.69
N PHE A 260 2.63 3.00 15.94
CA PHE A 260 1.52 3.89 16.23
C PHE A 260 1.78 5.31 15.75
N SER A 261 2.99 5.82 16.01
CA SER A 261 3.39 7.19 15.66
C SER A 261 3.43 7.41 14.15
N VAL A 262 3.91 6.43 13.39
CA VAL A 262 4.04 6.51 11.92
C VAL A 262 2.82 5.97 11.17
N ARG A 263 1.78 5.51 11.88
CA ARG A 263 0.62 4.81 11.30
C ARG A 263 0.00 5.57 10.13
N THR A 264 -0.24 6.85 10.31
CA THR A 264 -0.84 7.71 9.29
C THR A 264 0.06 7.85 8.07
N GLU A 265 1.37 8.04 8.27
CA GLU A 265 2.33 8.15 7.15
C GLU A 265 2.53 6.83 6.44
N PHE A 266 2.56 5.70 7.16
CA PHE A 266 2.61 4.37 6.57
C PHE A 266 1.40 4.15 5.66
N ILE A 267 0.18 4.44 6.15
CA ILE A 267 -1.05 4.32 5.34
C ILE A 267 -1.02 5.26 4.14
N GLY A 268 -0.53 6.49 4.33
CA GLY A 268 -0.41 7.48 3.27
C GLY A 268 0.53 7.02 2.18
N ARG A 269 1.73 6.57 2.57
CA ARG A 269 2.87 6.39 1.67
C ARG A 269 3.07 4.98 1.16
N VAL A 270 2.67 3.93 1.85
CA VAL A 270 2.96 2.56 1.40
C VAL A 270 2.29 2.27 0.05
N SER A 271 3.07 1.82 -0.92
CA SER A 271 2.55 1.45 -2.25
C SER A 271 1.89 0.07 -2.22
N GLY A 272 0.97 -0.18 -3.14
CA GLY A 272 0.27 -1.47 -3.25
C GLY A 272 1.23 -2.68 -3.36
N PRO A 273 2.27 -2.64 -4.22
CA PRO A 273 3.24 -3.72 -4.33
C PRO A 273 4.04 -3.98 -3.05
N VAL A 274 4.47 -2.94 -2.36
CA VAL A 274 5.17 -3.06 -1.06
C VAL A 274 4.23 -3.69 -0.04
N LEU A 275 2.98 -3.24 0.02
CA LEU A 275 1.97 -3.76 0.94
C LEU A 275 1.68 -5.26 0.72
N ASN A 276 1.63 -5.70 -0.53
CA ASN A 276 1.49 -7.12 -0.87
C ASN A 276 2.69 -7.93 -0.39
N GLN A 277 3.92 -7.45 -0.63
CA GLN A 277 5.12 -8.13 -0.18
C GLN A 277 5.23 -8.20 1.35
N LEU A 278 4.77 -7.16 2.06
CA LEU A 278 4.71 -7.16 3.52
C LEU A 278 3.72 -8.20 4.04
N LEU A 279 2.54 -8.31 3.44
CA LEU A 279 1.56 -9.36 3.78
C LEU A 279 2.16 -10.76 3.60
N ASP A 280 2.79 -11.01 2.45
CA ASP A 280 3.41 -12.32 2.16
C ASP A 280 4.50 -12.67 3.19
N LYS A 281 5.35 -11.70 3.57
CA LYS A 281 6.40 -11.88 4.59
C LYS A 281 5.82 -12.10 5.99
N LEU A 282 4.78 -11.37 6.37
CA LEU A 282 4.14 -11.50 7.68
C LEU A 282 3.39 -12.83 7.82
N LEU A 283 2.79 -13.31 6.73
CA LEU A 283 2.18 -14.62 6.66
C LEU A 283 3.23 -15.73 6.79
N ALA A 284 4.35 -15.61 6.06
CA ALA A 284 5.45 -16.57 6.13
C ALA A 284 6.10 -16.65 7.52
N ARG A 285 6.12 -15.54 8.28
CA ARG A 285 6.59 -15.49 9.67
C ARG A 285 5.52 -15.88 10.70
N GLY A 286 4.31 -16.23 10.27
CA GLY A 286 3.20 -16.64 11.14
C GLY A 286 2.63 -15.52 12.02
N ILE A 287 2.94 -14.25 11.72
CA ILE A 287 2.38 -13.11 12.45
C ILE A 287 0.90 -12.98 12.11
N ILE A 288 0.56 -12.97 10.82
CA ILE A 288 -0.83 -12.98 10.35
C ILE A 288 -1.20 -14.38 9.84
N ASN A 289 -2.47 -14.74 9.91
CA ASN A 289 -2.99 -15.99 9.36
C ASN A 289 -3.60 -15.80 7.95
N ASP A 290 -3.90 -16.92 7.28
CA ASP A 290 -4.46 -16.91 5.92
C ASP A 290 -5.80 -16.15 5.85
N HIS A 291 -6.65 -16.29 6.87
CA HIS A 291 -7.95 -15.63 6.92
C HIS A 291 -7.82 -14.10 7.08
N GLU A 292 -6.91 -13.63 7.93
CA GLU A 292 -6.58 -12.21 8.09
C GLU A 292 -6.00 -11.64 6.79
N THR A 293 -5.17 -12.40 6.10
CA THR A 293 -4.56 -11.98 4.82
C THR A 293 -5.62 -11.84 3.71
N GLU A 294 -6.53 -12.81 3.61
CA GLU A 294 -7.57 -12.83 2.58
C GLU A 294 -8.59 -11.69 2.79
N SER A 295 -8.95 -11.39 4.05
CA SER A 295 -9.81 -10.26 4.41
C SER A 295 -9.24 -8.89 3.98
N VAL A 296 -7.91 -8.81 3.84
CA VAL A 296 -7.18 -7.58 3.53
C VAL A 296 -6.89 -7.48 2.02
N ARG A 297 -6.89 -8.60 1.28
CA ARG A 297 -6.43 -8.65 -0.13
C ARG A 297 -7.31 -7.89 -1.11
N GLY A 298 -8.63 -7.87 -0.91
CA GLY A 298 -9.62 -7.25 -1.80
C GLY A 298 -9.92 -5.76 -1.54
N LYS A 299 -9.24 -5.13 -0.57
CA LYS A 299 -9.50 -3.73 -0.16
C LYS A 299 -8.67 -2.73 -0.95
N VAL A 300 -9.13 -1.47 -0.99
CA VAL A 300 -8.33 -0.36 -1.53
C VAL A 300 -7.05 -0.17 -0.72
N ARG A 301 -5.97 0.27 -1.37
CA ARG A 301 -4.61 0.37 -0.80
C ARG A 301 -4.56 0.97 0.61
N ALA A 302 -5.24 2.10 0.83
CA ALA A 302 -5.23 2.79 2.12
C ALA A 302 -5.93 2.01 3.24
N GLU A 303 -7.05 1.35 2.94
CA GLU A 303 -7.74 0.46 3.90
C GLU A 303 -6.91 -0.77 4.19
N LYS A 304 -6.34 -1.36 3.14
CA LYS A 304 -5.43 -2.48 3.23
C LYS A 304 -4.22 -2.19 4.13
N ALA A 305 -3.62 -1.01 3.98
CA ALA A 305 -2.49 -0.57 4.80
C ALA A 305 -2.89 -0.36 6.26
N ARG A 306 -4.08 0.21 6.49
CA ARG A 306 -4.64 0.44 7.82
C ARG A 306 -4.87 -0.88 8.55
N ASP A 307 -5.51 -1.83 7.89
CA ASP A 307 -5.84 -3.12 8.49
C ASP A 307 -4.57 -3.92 8.79
N LEU A 308 -3.57 -3.87 7.90
CA LEU A 308 -2.29 -4.54 8.13
C LEU A 308 -1.60 -4.01 9.39
N ILE A 309 -1.40 -2.69 9.48
CA ILE A 309 -0.67 -2.10 10.60
C ILE A 309 -1.43 -2.25 11.92
N ASP A 310 -2.77 -2.16 11.90
CA ASP A 310 -3.57 -2.34 13.12
C ASP A 310 -3.62 -3.80 13.56
N THR A 311 -3.76 -4.74 12.62
CA THR A 311 -3.72 -6.19 12.93
C THR A 311 -2.38 -6.58 13.55
N VAL A 312 -1.27 -6.10 12.98
CA VAL A 312 0.07 -6.40 13.50
C VAL A 312 0.29 -5.76 14.87
N ARG A 313 -0.12 -4.50 15.06
CA ARG A 313 0.00 -3.82 16.36
C ARG A 313 -0.84 -4.49 17.46
N ASN A 314 -2.00 -5.06 17.10
CA ASN A 314 -2.83 -5.81 18.03
C ASN A 314 -2.21 -7.15 18.47
N LYS A 315 -1.22 -7.66 17.72
CA LYS A 315 -0.45 -8.86 18.09
C LYS A 315 0.74 -8.56 18.99
N GLY A 316 0.96 -7.28 19.34
CA GLY A 316 1.97 -6.84 20.29
C GLY A 316 3.36 -6.59 19.70
N ALA A 317 4.31 -6.32 20.60
CA ALA A 317 5.62 -5.78 20.28
C ALA A 317 6.45 -6.65 19.31
N GLU A 318 6.31 -7.98 19.40
CA GLU A 318 6.96 -8.92 18.49
C GLU A 318 6.44 -8.75 17.05
N GLY A 319 5.12 -8.69 16.87
CA GLY A 319 4.50 -8.44 15.56
C GLY A 319 4.96 -7.11 14.97
N SER A 320 4.93 -6.05 15.77
CA SER A 320 5.37 -4.72 15.32
C SER A 320 6.85 -4.67 14.94
N SER A 321 7.71 -5.35 15.71
CA SER A 321 9.13 -5.48 15.38
C SER A 321 9.34 -6.20 14.04
N VAL A 322 8.60 -7.28 13.80
CA VAL A 322 8.66 -8.04 12.56
C VAL A 322 8.19 -7.21 11.36
N LEU A 323 7.11 -6.43 11.49
CA LEU A 323 6.66 -5.54 10.42
C LEU A 323 7.67 -4.43 10.12
N ILE A 324 8.27 -3.81 11.16
CA ILE A 324 9.34 -2.82 10.95
C ILE A 324 10.51 -3.45 10.20
N ALA A 325 10.98 -4.63 10.62
CA ALA A 325 12.08 -5.33 9.96
C ALA A 325 11.73 -5.69 8.50
N ALA A 326 10.54 -6.23 8.25
CA ALA A 326 10.07 -6.54 6.90
C ALA A 326 9.98 -5.30 6.02
N LEU A 327 9.54 -4.16 6.56
CA LEU A 327 9.51 -2.89 5.83
C LEU A 327 10.91 -2.39 5.49
N CYS A 328 11.87 -2.48 6.42
CA CYS A 328 13.26 -2.14 6.14
C CYS A 328 13.89 -3.02 5.05
N GLU A 329 13.45 -4.28 4.92
CA GLU A 329 13.89 -5.19 3.86
C GLU A 329 13.23 -4.86 2.50
N VAL A 330 11.92 -4.64 2.49
CA VAL A 330 11.13 -4.47 1.24
C VAL A 330 11.28 -3.05 0.67
N ASP A 331 11.25 -2.03 1.52
CA ASP A 331 11.39 -0.64 1.11
C ASP A 331 12.27 0.15 2.10
N PRO A 332 13.61 0.07 1.94
CA PRO A 332 14.56 0.81 2.76
C PRO A 332 14.42 2.34 2.68
N CYS A 333 13.75 2.85 1.64
CA CYS A 333 13.53 4.28 1.50
C CYS A 333 12.33 4.72 2.31
N LEU A 334 11.21 4.00 2.22
CA LEU A 334 10.06 4.27 3.06
C LEU A 334 10.40 4.10 4.55
N SER A 335 11.17 3.06 4.92
CA SER A 335 11.56 2.89 6.33
C SER A 335 12.40 4.05 6.86
N ARG A 336 13.30 4.61 6.04
CA ARG A 336 14.09 5.80 6.40
C ARG A 336 13.24 7.05 6.48
N GLU A 337 12.30 7.22 5.56
CA GLU A 337 11.38 8.36 5.58
C GLU A 337 10.47 8.35 6.81
N LEU A 338 10.14 7.17 7.33
CA LEU A 338 9.34 6.98 8.54
C LEU A 338 10.20 6.91 9.82
N ASP A 339 11.51 7.12 9.75
CA ASP A 339 12.44 7.00 10.89
C ASP A 339 12.35 5.62 11.62
N LEU A 340 12.10 4.56 10.84
CA LEU A 340 11.96 3.18 11.31
C LEU A 340 13.26 2.38 11.27
N SER A 341 14.20 2.74 10.39
CA SER A 341 15.48 2.06 10.16
C SER A 341 16.65 2.60 10.97
#